data_AF-A0A3D1ZF31-F1
#
_entry.id   AF-A0A3D1ZF31-F1
#
_cell.length_a   1.000
_cell.length_b   1.000
_cell.length_c   1.000
_cell.angle_alpha   90.00
_cell.angle_beta   90.00
_cell.angle_gamma   90.00
#
_symmetry.space_group_name_H-M   'P 1'
#
loop_
_entity.id
_entity.type
_entity.pdbx_description
1 polymer ?
#
loop_
_entity_poly.entity_id
_entity_poly.type
_entity_poly.pdbx_seq_one_letter_code
_entity_poly.pdbx_strand_id
1 'polypeptide(L)'
;MGNNELSAMAHLMRRAGFGATREELESRVAIGYEATVEELLHPEDGEAVDIYEFLRHHHSQWKPGTAGGLGQSSWVWRMINTKTPLQEKMTLFWHQIFATGVSKVDHYDEIIDMVDMFREKGLGKFRALLLEVARSPAMIFWLDNNENHAHAVNENWGRELLELFTLGVGNYTETDVREASRAFTGWTIEPKLPRFHMGRWDWYFEYRADDHDDGEKTFLGRTGDFNGEDII
;
A
#
# COMPACT_ATOMS: atom_id res chain seq x y z
N MET A 1 10.87 38.86 -13.10
CA MET A 1 10.16 38.12 -12.03
C MET A 1 9.67 36.74 -12.49
N GLY A 2 9.07 36.59 -13.68
CA GLY A 2 8.49 35.30 -14.12
C GLY A 2 9.40 34.08 -14.32
N ASN A 3 10.74 34.22 -14.45
CA ASN A 3 11.62 33.06 -14.62
C ASN A 3 11.84 32.26 -13.32
N ASN A 4 11.69 32.92 -12.16
CA ASN A 4 11.88 32.26 -10.86
C ASN A 4 10.62 31.48 -10.43
N GLU A 5 9.43 32.06 -10.63
CA GLU A 5 8.14 31.42 -10.32
C GLU A 5 7.94 30.16 -11.16
N LEU A 6 8.25 30.23 -12.44
CA LEU A 6 8.15 29.08 -13.32
C LEU A 6 9.16 27.98 -12.97
N SER A 7 10.37 28.34 -12.53
CA SER A 7 11.36 27.37 -12.03
C SER A 7 10.88 26.67 -10.76
N ALA A 8 10.32 27.43 -9.82
CA ALA A 8 9.73 26.91 -8.58
C ALA A 8 8.55 25.98 -8.86
N MET A 9 7.63 26.40 -9.74
CA MET A 9 6.49 25.57 -10.16
C MET A 9 6.94 24.29 -10.86
N ALA A 10 7.94 24.38 -11.74
CA ALA A 10 8.52 23.20 -12.39
C ALA A 10 9.16 22.25 -11.39
N HIS A 11 9.82 22.78 -10.35
CA HIS A 11 10.35 21.96 -9.26
C HIS A 11 9.22 21.25 -8.51
N LEU A 12 8.16 21.96 -8.13
CA LEU A 12 6.99 21.39 -7.47
C LEU A 12 6.40 20.24 -8.30
N MET A 13 6.10 20.46 -9.58
CA MET A 13 5.46 19.44 -10.43
C MET A 13 6.34 18.20 -10.70
N ARG A 14 7.68 18.31 -10.61
CA ARG A 14 8.58 17.15 -10.63
C ARG A 14 8.57 16.34 -9.33
N ARG A 15 8.32 17.00 -8.20
CA ARG A 15 8.30 16.37 -6.87
C ARG A 15 6.93 15.79 -6.54
N ALA A 16 5.88 16.58 -6.79
CA ALA A 16 4.48 16.26 -6.52
C ALA A 16 3.77 15.55 -7.68
N GLY A 17 4.49 15.22 -8.75
CA GLY A 17 3.92 14.52 -9.91
C GLY A 17 4.99 13.83 -10.74
N PHE A 18 4.71 13.68 -12.04
CA PHE A 18 5.64 13.09 -13.01
C PHE A 18 6.27 14.14 -13.93
N GLY A 19 6.14 15.43 -13.57
CA GLY A 19 6.46 16.57 -14.42
C GLY A 19 5.20 17.28 -14.91
N ALA A 20 5.41 18.31 -15.73
CA ALA A 20 4.36 19.08 -16.38
C ALA A 20 4.91 19.68 -17.67
N THR A 21 4.04 19.87 -18.65
CA THR A 21 4.33 20.59 -19.89
C THR A 21 4.52 22.08 -19.61
N ARG A 22 5.11 22.82 -20.57
CA ARG A 22 5.30 24.26 -20.43
C ARG A 22 3.98 25.01 -20.21
N GLU A 23 2.94 24.62 -20.93
CA GLU A 23 1.61 25.24 -20.84
C GLU A 23 0.97 25.01 -19.46
N GLU A 24 1.03 23.79 -18.93
CA GLU A 24 0.55 23.48 -17.57
C GLU A 24 1.33 24.24 -16.49
N LEU A 25 2.63 24.46 -16.68
CA LEU A 25 3.42 25.25 -15.75
C LEU A 25 3.00 26.73 -15.77
N GLU A 26 2.73 27.29 -16.94
CA GLU A 26 2.29 28.68 -17.07
C GLU A 26 0.87 28.88 -16.50
N SER A 27 -0.05 27.93 -16.71
CA SER A 27 -1.38 27.97 -16.12
C SER A 27 -1.34 27.86 -14.59
N ARG A 28 -0.49 26.98 -14.04
CA ARG A 28 -0.30 26.83 -12.59
C ARG A 28 0.39 28.05 -11.96
N VAL A 29 1.35 28.66 -12.65
CA VAL A 29 1.95 29.94 -12.19
C VAL A 29 0.90 31.05 -12.14
N ALA A 30 -0.05 31.08 -13.08
CA ALA A 30 -1.10 32.09 -13.10
C ALA A 30 -2.09 31.98 -11.92
N ILE A 31 -2.37 30.77 -11.42
CA ILE A 31 -3.21 30.57 -10.21
C ILE A 31 -2.42 30.76 -8.91
N GLY A 32 -1.08 30.60 -8.95
CA GLY A 32 -0.19 30.77 -7.81
C GLY A 32 0.30 29.45 -7.20
N TYR A 33 1.46 29.53 -6.54
CA TYR A 33 2.15 28.36 -5.99
C TYR A 33 1.35 27.70 -4.86
N GLU A 34 0.89 28.48 -3.89
CA GLU A 34 0.15 28.01 -2.72
C GLU A 34 -1.20 27.40 -3.13
N ALA A 35 -1.90 28.04 -4.07
CA ALA A 35 -3.15 27.50 -4.60
C ALA A 35 -2.93 26.16 -5.34
N THR A 36 -1.83 26.04 -6.08
CA THR A 36 -1.45 24.78 -6.73
C THR A 36 -1.13 23.68 -5.70
N VAL A 37 -0.42 24.02 -4.62
CA VAL A 37 -0.13 23.06 -3.54
C VAL A 37 -1.44 22.60 -2.89
N GLU A 38 -2.36 23.51 -2.61
CA GLU A 38 -3.64 23.18 -2.01
C GLU A 38 -4.47 22.25 -2.89
N GLU A 39 -4.56 22.53 -4.20
CA GLU A 39 -5.22 21.65 -5.18
C GLU A 39 -4.60 20.23 -5.18
N LEU A 40 -3.27 20.13 -5.16
CA LEU A 40 -2.58 18.84 -5.18
C LEU A 40 -2.87 17.98 -3.94
N LEU A 41 -3.13 18.61 -2.80
CA LEU A 41 -3.41 17.94 -1.53
C LEU A 41 -4.86 17.43 -1.41
N HIS A 42 -5.76 17.86 -2.29
CA HIS A 42 -7.18 17.51 -2.30
C HIS A 42 -7.57 16.78 -3.60
N PRO A 43 -7.05 15.55 -3.83
CA PRO A 43 -7.35 14.80 -5.06
C PRO A 43 -8.83 14.45 -5.23
N GLU A 44 -9.62 14.46 -4.15
CA GLU A 44 -11.07 14.24 -4.18
C GLU A 44 -11.84 15.28 -5.01
N ASP A 45 -11.27 16.48 -5.17
CA ASP A 45 -11.85 17.55 -6.00
C ASP A 45 -11.49 17.39 -7.48
N GLY A 46 -10.54 16.49 -7.79
CA GLY A 46 -10.06 16.23 -9.15
C GLY A 46 -10.95 15.28 -9.94
N GLU A 47 -10.91 15.41 -11.26
CA GLU A 47 -11.59 14.47 -12.16
C GLU A 47 -10.92 13.08 -12.11
N ALA A 48 -11.73 12.06 -11.82
CA ALA A 48 -11.26 10.68 -11.80
C ALA A 48 -10.89 10.18 -13.20
N VAL A 49 -9.82 9.40 -13.29
CA VAL A 49 -9.40 8.80 -14.56
C VAL A 49 -10.42 7.76 -15.03
N ASP A 50 -10.91 7.86 -16.27
CA ASP A 50 -11.88 6.92 -16.86
C ASP A 50 -11.24 5.57 -17.20
N ILE A 51 -11.08 4.73 -16.19
CA ILE A 51 -10.51 3.38 -16.37
C ILE A 51 -11.30 2.53 -17.37
N TYR A 52 -12.58 2.80 -17.62
CA TYR A 52 -13.38 2.05 -18.58
C TYR A 52 -12.97 2.32 -20.02
N GLU A 53 -12.41 3.49 -20.34
CA GLU A 53 -11.81 3.76 -21.64
C GLU A 53 -10.65 2.79 -21.90
N PHE A 54 -9.75 2.64 -20.92
CA PHE A 54 -8.64 1.69 -21.01
C PHE A 54 -9.14 0.25 -21.16
N LEU A 55 -10.09 -0.16 -20.31
CA LEU A 55 -10.62 -1.52 -20.28
C LEU A 55 -11.44 -1.89 -21.53
N ARG A 56 -12.09 -0.91 -22.19
CA ARG A 56 -12.79 -1.12 -23.46
C ARG A 56 -11.84 -1.66 -24.54
N HIS A 57 -10.60 -1.21 -24.53
CA HIS A 57 -9.56 -1.64 -25.48
C HIS A 57 -8.65 -2.75 -24.93
N HIS A 58 -8.63 -2.95 -23.60
CA HIS A 58 -7.75 -3.89 -22.92
C HIS A 58 -8.50 -4.70 -21.84
N HIS A 59 -9.64 -5.30 -22.21
CA HIS A 59 -10.54 -5.99 -21.29
C HIS A 59 -9.86 -7.12 -20.46
N SER A 60 -8.82 -7.76 -20.99
CA SER A 60 -8.03 -8.78 -20.28
C SER A 60 -7.21 -8.24 -19.10
N GLN A 61 -7.11 -6.92 -18.94
CA GLN A 61 -6.43 -6.26 -17.82
C GLN A 61 -7.37 -6.05 -16.62
N TRP A 62 -8.67 -6.32 -16.76
CA TRP A 62 -9.58 -6.32 -15.62
C TRP A 62 -9.35 -7.58 -14.80
N LYS A 63 -8.83 -7.42 -13.57
CA LYS A 63 -8.50 -8.53 -12.65
C LYS A 63 -7.83 -9.71 -13.36
N PRO A 64 -6.57 -9.53 -13.85
CA PRO A 64 -5.92 -10.51 -14.69
C PRO A 64 -5.53 -11.81 -13.95
N GLY A 65 -5.77 -11.91 -12.64
CA GLY A 65 -5.52 -13.11 -11.85
C GLY A 65 -4.03 -13.47 -11.87
N THR A 66 -3.64 -14.50 -12.61
CA THR A 66 -2.22 -14.88 -12.80
C THR A 66 -1.74 -14.80 -14.25
N ALA A 67 -2.48 -14.12 -15.12
CA ALA A 67 -2.04 -13.89 -16.49
C ALA A 67 -0.80 -12.99 -16.48
N GLY A 68 0.37 -13.58 -16.70
CA GLY A 68 1.66 -12.91 -16.61
C GLY A 68 1.73 -11.63 -17.46
N GLY A 69 2.23 -10.55 -16.86
CA GLY A 69 2.56 -9.30 -17.55
C GLY A 69 1.39 -8.32 -17.74
N LEU A 70 0.22 -8.53 -17.11
CA LEU A 70 -0.97 -7.73 -17.35
C LEU A 70 -1.41 -6.81 -16.19
N GLY A 71 -0.90 -6.97 -14.96
CA GLY A 71 -1.41 -6.18 -13.83
C GLY A 71 -0.96 -4.71 -13.79
N GLN A 72 0.20 -4.39 -14.34
CA GLN A 72 0.81 -3.06 -14.22
C GLN A 72 0.29 -2.03 -15.23
N SER A 73 -0.28 -2.47 -16.35
CA SER A 73 -0.62 -1.59 -17.48
C SER A 73 -1.72 -0.58 -17.12
N SER A 74 -2.73 -1.01 -16.34
CA SER A 74 -3.82 -0.16 -15.88
C SER A 74 -3.32 0.97 -14.98
N TRP A 75 -2.36 0.68 -14.11
CA TRP A 75 -1.77 1.68 -13.22
C TRP A 75 -0.89 2.67 -14.00
N VAL A 76 -0.08 2.20 -14.95
CA VAL A 76 0.68 3.07 -15.86
C VAL A 76 -0.25 3.99 -16.65
N TRP A 77 -1.34 3.46 -17.18
CA TRP A 77 -2.34 4.26 -17.88
C TRP A 77 -2.95 5.35 -16.97
N ARG A 78 -3.24 5.02 -15.71
CA ARG A 78 -3.70 5.98 -14.71
C ARG A 78 -2.66 7.06 -14.42
N MET A 79 -1.39 6.70 -14.24
CA MET A 79 -0.29 7.66 -13.99
C MET A 79 -0.09 8.64 -15.16
N ILE A 80 -0.37 8.23 -16.39
CA ILE A 80 -0.29 9.08 -17.59
C ILE A 80 -1.47 10.05 -17.68
N ASN A 81 -2.68 9.61 -17.32
CA ASN A 81 -3.92 10.35 -17.59
C ASN A 81 -4.49 11.08 -16.36
N THR A 82 -3.93 10.88 -15.17
CA THR A 82 -4.44 11.50 -13.94
C THR A 82 -4.35 13.02 -13.93
N LYS A 83 -5.37 13.67 -13.37
CA LYS A 83 -5.37 15.09 -13.01
C LYS A 83 -4.95 15.33 -11.56
N THR A 84 -4.75 14.26 -10.79
CA THR A 84 -4.34 14.28 -9.38
C THR A 84 -2.95 13.63 -9.21
N PRO A 85 -1.90 14.19 -9.82
CA PRO A 85 -0.60 13.51 -9.94
C PRO A 85 0.08 13.24 -8.59
N LEU A 86 -0.21 14.03 -7.54
CA LEU A 86 0.34 13.80 -6.20
C LEU A 86 -0.17 12.48 -5.61
N GLN A 87 -1.44 12.14 -5.82
CA GLN A 87 -2.04 10.91 -5.30
C GLN A 87 -1.33 9.68 -5.89
N GLU A 88 -1.11 9.65 -7.21
CA GLU A 88 -0.37 8.56 -7.85
C GLU A 88 1.12 8.56 -7.47
N LYS A 89 1.72 9.74 -7.29
CA LYS A 89 3.11 9.85 -6.83
C LYS A 89 3.29 9.24 -5.44
N MET A 90 2.36 9.52 -4.53
CA MET A 90 2.35 8.96 -3.19
C MET A 90 2.02 7.46 -3.19
N THR A 91 1.12 7.03 -4.08
CA THR A 91 0.84 5.60 -4.30
C THR A 91 2.12 4.85 -4.69
N LEU A 92 2.88 5.38 -5.65
CA LEU A 92 4.15 4.81 -6.09
C LEU A 92 5.24 4.87 -5.00
N PHE A 93 5.24 5.92 -4.18
CA PHE A 93 6.12 6.02 -3.03
C PHE A 93 5.83 4.89 -2.02
N TRP A 94 4.58 4.71 -1.61
CA TRP A 94 4.21 3.67 -0.64
C TRP A 94 4.41 2.26 -1.17
N HIS A 95 4.14 2.01 -2.46
CA HIS A 95 4.46 0.74 -3.10
C HIS A 95 5.97 0.40 -3.06
N GLN A 96 6.86 1.40 -3.01
CA GLN A 96 8.29 1.16 -2.85
C GLN A 96 8.73 0.93 -1.40
N ILE A 97 8.02 1.51 -0.43
CA ILE A 97 8.28 1.31 0.99
C ILE A 97 7.75 -0.06 1.44
N PHE A 98 6.49 -0.34 1.15
CA PHE A 98 5.81 -1.60 1.48
C PHE A 98 5.90 -2.56 0.29
N ALA A 99 7.12 -2.89 -0.10
CA ALA A 99 7.38 -3.64 -1.32
C ALA A 99 6.84 -5.07 -1.24
N THR A 100 5.88 -5.38 -2.11
CA THR A 100 5.39 -6.73 -2.39
C THR A 100 5.53 -7.04 -3.87
N GLY A 101 5.39 -8.30 -4.26
CA GLY A 101 5.61 -8.71 -5.65
C GLY A 101 4.82 -9.93 -6.08
N VAL A 102 4.41 -9.91 -7.34
CA VAL A 102 3.70 -11.04 -7.98
C VAL A 102 4.57 -12.30 -8.04
N SER A 103 5.91 -12.16 -8.00
CA SER A 103 6.84 -13.30 -7.99
C SER A 103 6.62 -14.26 -6.82
N LYS A 104 6.17 -13.77 -5.66
CA LYS A 104 5.78 -14.61 -4.51
C LYS A 104 4.26 -14.71 -4.40
N VAL A 105 3.54 -13.60 -4.44
CA VAL A 105 2.07 -13.58 -4.24
C VAL A 105 1.36 -14.42 -5.30
N ASP A 106 1.87 -14.46 -6.53
CA ASP A 106 1.28 -15.17 -7.67
C ASP A 106 -0.23 -14.87 -7.81
N HIS A 107 -0.58 -13.59 -7.64
CA HIS A 107 -1.92 -13.02 -7.82
C HIS A 107 -1.80 -11.52 -8.10
N TYR A 108 -2.12 -11.09 -9.32
CA TYR A 108 -2.07 -9.66 -9.70
C TYR A 108 -3.16 -8.86 -9.00
N ASP A 109 -4.33 -9.47 -8.78
CA ASP A 109 -5.49 -8.75 -8.24
C ASP A 109 -5.19 -8.24 -6.81
N GLU A 110 -4.50 -9.04 -5.99
CA GLU A 110 -4.11 -8.65 -4.62
C GLU A 110 -3.08 -7.51 -4.61
N ILE A 111 -2.20 -7.48 -5.62
CA ILE A 111 -1.23 -6.39 -5.79
C ILE A 111 -1.94 -5.11 -6.26
N ILE A 112 -2.92 -5.24 -7.15
CA ILE A 112 -3.75 -4.11 -7.61
C ILE A 112 -4.57 -3.55 -6.44
N ASP A 113 -5.22 -4.41 -5.64
CA ASP A 113 -6.00 -4.00 -4.48
C ASP A 113 -5.11 -3.29 -3.43
N MET A 114 -3.87 -3.75 -3.26
CA MET A 114 -2.88 -3.07 -2.40
C MET A 114 -2.45 -1.70 -2.96
N VAL A 115 -2.26 -1.57 -4.28
CA VAL A 115 -2.00 -0.29 -4.97
C VAL A 115 -3.20 0.66 -4.81
N ASP A 116 -4.42 0.14 -4.91
CA ASP A 116 -5.65 0.92 -4.75
C ASP A 116 -5.79 1.41 -3.29
N MET A 117 -5.48 0.55 -2.31
CA MET A 117 -5.42 0.93 -0.90
C MET A 117 -4.40 2.05 -0.65
N PHE A 118 -3.21 1.99 -1.26
CA PHE A 118 -2.22 3.08 -1.17
C PHE A 118 -2.73 4.38 -1.78
N ARG A 119 -3.52 4.32 -2.85
CA ARG A 119 -4.11 5.51 -3.48
C ARG A 119 -5.15 6.17 -2.59
N GLU A 120 -5.99 5.35 -1.96
CA GLU A 120 -7.07 5.83 -1.09
C GLU A 120 -6.54 6.38 0.24
N LYS A 121 -5.52 5.73 0.83
CA LYS A 121 -5.07 6.01 2.20
C LYS A 121 -3.72 6.71 2.28
N GLY A 122 -3.00 6.82 1.17
CA GLY A 122 -1.60 7.26 1.13
C GLY A 122 -1.35 8.73 1.48
N LEU A 123 -2.36 9.59 1.44
CA LEU A 123 -2.29 10.98 1.91
C LEU A 123 -2.80 11.14 3.36
N GLY A 124 -3.30 10.06 3.96
CA GLY A 124 -3.90 10.07 5.28
C GLY A 124 -2.91 9.84 6.43
N LYS A 125 -3.45 9.37 7.56
CA LYS A 125 -2.65 9.07 8.76
C LYS A 125 -1.83 7.80 8.55
N PHE A 126 -0.53 7.86 8.82
CA PHE A 126 0.37 6.71 8.70
C PHE A 126 -0.11 5.49 9.48
N ARG A 127 -0.59 5.66 10.72
CA ARG A 127 -1.14 4.54 11.53
C ARG A 127 -2.28 3.80 10.81
N ALA A 128 -3.20 4.55 10.19
CA ALA A 128 -4.31 3.96 9.46
C ALA A 128 -3.81 3.21 8.23
N LEU A 129 -2.85 3.78 7.50
CA LEU A 129 -2.24 3.11 6.35
C LEU A 129 -1.52 1.82 6.76
N LEU A 130 -0.72 1.86 7.82
CA LEU A 130 0.06 0.72 8.30
C LEU A 130 -0.83 -0.43 8.79
N LEU A 131 -1.94 -0.12 9.45
CA LEU A 131 -2.94 -1.12 9.83
C LEU A 131 -3.54 -1.83 8.62
N GLU A 132 -3.76 -1.10 7.52
CA GLU A 132 -4.33 -1.64 6.29
C GLU A 132 -3.31 -2.46 5.51
N VAL A 133 -2.04 -2.06 5.54
CA VAL A 133 -0.94 -2.90 5.07
C VAL A 133 -0.88 -4.20 5.86
N ALA A 134 -1.00 -4.16 7.18
CA ALA A 134 -0.97 -5.35 8.04
C ALA A 134 -2.15 -6.31 7.78
N ARG A 135 -3.28 -5.79 7.30
CA ARG A 135 -4.46 -6.59 6.91
C ARG A 135 -4.48 -6.98 5.43
N SER A 136 -3.58 -6.44 4.61
CA SER A 136 -3.54 -6.74 3.18
C SER A 136 -3.22 -8.21 2.93
N PRO A 137 -4.06 -8.97 2.19
CA PRO A 137 -3.76 -10.36 1.87
C PRO A 137 -2.44 -10.54 1.13
N ALA A 138 -2.09 -9.60 0.25
CA ALA A 138 -0.80 -9.59 -0.42
C ALA A 138 0.38 -9.51 0.57
N MET A 139 0.28 -8.64 1.58
CA MET A 139 1.34 -8.46 2.58
C MET A 139 1.42 -9.63 3.56
N ILE A 140 0.27 -10.10 4.04
CA ILE A 140 0.18 -11.28 4.92
C ILE A 140 0.87 -12.48 4.28
N PHE A 141 0.62 -12.72 2.98
CA PHE A 141 1.26 -13.79 2.26
C PHE A 141 2.73 -13.49 1.91
N TRP A 142 3.06 -12.24 1.59
CA TRP A 142 4.42 -11.83 1.27
C TRP A 142 5.39 -12.03 2.43
N LEU A 143 4.94 -11.80 3.67
CA LEU A 143 5.74 -11.96 4.90
C LEU A 143 5.35 -13.19 5.72
N ASP A 144 4.65 -14.15 5.10
CA ASP A 144 4.34 -15.46 5.68
C ASP A 144 3.56 -15.40 7.01
N ASN A 145 2.81 -14.32 7.26
CA ASN A 145 1.98 -14.21 8.47
C ASN A 145 0.78 -15.17 8.43
N ASN A 146 0.39 -15.67 7.25
CA ASN A 146 -0.57 -16.76 7.14
C ASN A 146 -0.05 -18.10 7.73
N GLU A 147 1.24 -18.20 8.03
CA GLU A 147 1.88 -19.33 8.73
C GLU A 147 2.25 -18.97 10.19
N ASN A 148 1.81 -17.81 10.69
CA ASN A 148 2.08 -17.35 12.05
C ASN A 148 0.98 -17.83 13.00
N HIS A 149 1.27 -18.91 13.73
CA HIS A 149 0.31 -19.60 14.59
C HIS A 149 0.70 -19.45 16.07
N ALA A 150 -0.27 -19.47 16.99
CA ALA A 150 -0.01 -19.37 18.43
C ALA A 150 1.04 -20.39 18.94
N HIS A 151 1.06 -21.58 18.34
CA HIS A 151 1.96 -22.67 18.72
C HIS A 151 3.26 -22.72 17.87
N ALA A 152 3.36 -21.88 16.83
CA ALA A 152 4.47 -21.82 15.91
C ALA A 152 4.60 -20.38 15.37
N VAL A 153 5.18 -19.50 16.18
CA VAL A 153 5.32 -18.07 15.87
C VAL A 153 6.29 -17.87 14.71
N ASN A 154 5.85 -17.12 13.70
CA ASN A 154 6.68 -16.68 12.58
C ASN A 154 7.08 -15.22 12.78
N GLU A 155 8.38 -14.97 12.93
CA GLU A 155 8.90 -13.63 13.24
C GLU A 155 9.07 -12.70 12.04
N ASN A 156 8.79 -13.17 10.81
CA ASN A 156 9.08 -12.40 9.59
C ASN A 156 8.30 -11.07 9.56
N TRP A 157 6.96 -11.10 9.67
CA TRP A 157 6.16 -9.87 9.71
C TRP A 157 6.55 -8.94 10.88
N GLY A 158 6.67 -9.48 12.10
CA GLY A 158 7.03 -8.68 13.26
C GLY A 158 8.40 -8.02 13.13
N ARG A 159 9.38 -8.71 12.53
CA ARG A 159 10.70 -8.14 12.27
C ARG A 159 10.64 -7.02 11.24
N GLU A 160 10.02 -7.26 10.09
CA GLU A 160 9.92 -6.27 9.01
C GLU A 160 9.12 -5.02 9.44
N LEU A 161 8.07 -5.22 10.24
CA LEU A 161 7.29 -4.13 10.83
C LEU A 161 8.18 -3.18 11.63
N LEU A 162 9.02 -3.71 12.53
CA LEU A 162 9.90 -2.90 13.37
C LEU A 162 11.11 -2.38 12.59
N GLU A 163 11.71 -3.22 11.76
CA GLU A 163 12.98 -2.95 11.09
C GLU A 163 12.83 -2.05 9.87
N LEU A 164 11.94 -2.38 8.93
CA LEU A 164 11.83 -1.67 7.65
C LEU A 164 10.73 -0.63 7.63
N PHE A 165 9.62 -0.87 8.34
CA PHE A 165 8.42 -0.04 8.16
C PHE A 165 8.24 1.04 9.22
N THR A 166 8.83 0.89 10.41
CA THR A 166 8.57 1.81 11.53
C THR A 166 9.82 2.34 12.23
N LEU A 167 10.49 1.53 13.05
CA LEU A 167 11.48 1.99 14.02
C LEU A 167 12.90 2.04 13.45
N GLY A 168 13.23 1.15 12.52
CA GLY A 168 14.60 1.00 12.05
C GLY A 168 15.47 0.16 12.99
N VAL A 169 16.54 -0.41 12.43
CA VAL A 169 17.51 -1.24 13.15
C VAL A 169 18.07 -0.50 14.38
N GLY A 170 18.09 -1.20 15.52
CA GLY A 170 18.68 -0.71 16.78
C GLY A 170 17.73 0.06 17.69
N ASN A 171 16.48 0.25 17.29
CA ASN A 171 15.44 0.92 18.09
C ASN A 171 14.44 -0.05 18.76
N TYR A 172 14.70 -1.36 18.68
CA TYR A 172 13.91 -2.43 19.29
C TYR A 172 14.84 -3.58 19.72
N THR A 173 14.33 -4.48 20.55
CA THR A 173 15.03 -5.70 20.97
C THR A 173 14.51 -6.93 20.24
N GLU A 174 15.27 -8.01 20.26
CA GLU A 174 14.80 -9.29 19.72
C GLU A 174 13.56 -9.81 20.47
N THR A 175 13.41 -9.46 21.74
CA THR A 175 12.17 -9.73 22.49
C THR A 175 11.00 -8.97 21.89
N ASP A 176 11.16 -7.69 21.54
CA ASP A 176 10.09 -6.91 20.90
C ASP A 176 9.66 -7.52 19.56
N VAL A 177 10.59 -8.06 18.76
CA VAL A 177 10.26 -8.78 17.51
C VAL A 177 9.37 -9.98 17.81
N ARG A 178 9.76 -10.82 18.77
CA ARG A 178 8.98 -12.01 19.13
C ARG A 178 7.60 -11.63 19.66
N GLU A 179 7.52 -10.65 20.55
CA GLU A 179 6.27 -10.23 21.18
C GLU A 179 5.32 -9.55 20.19
N ALA A 180 5.85 -8.74 19.27
CA ALA A 180 5.07 -8.23 18.15
C ALA A 180 4.56 -9.38 17.27
N SER A 181 5.41 -10.37 16.96
CA SER A 181 5.01 -11.51 16.13
C SER A 181 3.94 -12.37 16.78
N ARG A 182 4.01 -12.57 18.11
CA ARG A 182 2.95 -13.21 18.91
C ARG A 182 1.62 -12.45 18.78
N ALA A 183 1.64 -11.11 18.83
CA ALA A 183 0.45 -10.29 18.70
C ALA A 183 -0.23 -10.37 17.32
N PHE A 184 0.53 -10.75 16.27
CA PHE A 184 -0.01 -10.95 14.91
C PHE A 184 -0.41 -12.40 14.60
N THR A 185 -0.34 -13.32 15.56
CA THR A 185 -0.88 -14.69 15.38
C THR A 185 -2.39 -14.64 15.14
N GLY A 186 -2.93 -15.57 14.34
CA GLY A 186 -4.35 -15.57 13.96
C GLY A 186 -4.74 -14.54 12.89
N TRP A 187 -3.88 -13.57 12.55
CA TRP A 187 -4.10 -12.69 11.39
C TRP A 187 -3.71 -13.43 10.10
N THR A 188 -4.70 -13.83 9.32
CA THR A 188 -4.48 -14.70 8.16
C THR A 188 -5.35 -14.27 6.98
N ILE A 189 -5.37 -15.10 5.95
CA ILE A 189 -6.20 -14.96 4.76
C ILE A 189 -7.20 -16.09 4.68
N GLU A 190 -8.39 -15.80 4.16
CA GLU A 190 -9.44 -16.79 3.96
C GLU A 190 -8.95 -17.99 3.11
N PRO A 191 -9.56 -19.19 3.30
CA PRO A 191 -9.16 -20.38 2.55
C PRO A 191 -9.13 -20.17 1.04
N LYS A 192 -7.95 -20.41 0.46
CA LYS A 192 -7.73 -20.33 -0.98
C LYS A 192 -8.50 -21.45 -1.67
N LEU A 193 -9.57 -21.11 -2.38
CA LEU A 193 -10.25 -22.10 -3.22
C LEU A 193 -9.28 -22.60 -4.33
N PRO A 194 -9.30 -23.90 -4.68
CA PRO A 194 -8.31 -24.50 -5.59
C PRO A 194 -8.33 -23.89 -6.98
N ARG A 195 -7.16 -23.64 -7.57
CA ARG A 195 -6.94 -22.98 -8.88
C ARG A 195 -7.74 -23.55 -10.08
N PHE A 196 -8.33 -24.73 -9.98
CA PHE A 196 -9.01 -25.40 -11.08
C PHE A 196 -10.51 -25.55 -10.81
N HIS A 197 -11.30 -25.90 -11.84
CA HIS A 197 -12.77 -26.00 -11.91
C HIS A 197 -13.61 -24.71 -11.82
N MET A 198 -13.22 -23.63 -11.13
CA MET A 198 -14.06 -22.40 -11.09
C MET A 198 -13.32 -21.05 -11.16
N GLY A 199 -12.01 -21.05 -11.41
CA GLY A 199 -11.22 -19.81 -11.55
C GLY A 199 -10.34 -19.54 -10.33
N ARG A 200 -9.91 -18.28 -10.16
CA ARG A 200 -9.21 -17.79 -8.98
C ARG A 200 -10.09 -16.76 -8.29
N TRP A 201 -9.98 -16.67 -6.97
CA TRP A 201 -10.84 -15.84 -6.13
C TRP A 201 -10.01 -14.79 -5.42
N ASP A 202 -10.61 -13.62 -5.22
CA ASP A 202 -10.07 -12.57 -4.37
C ASP A 202 -9.77 -13.13 -2.98
N TRP A 203 -8.66 -12.72 -2.40
CA TRP A 203 -8.31 -13.09 -1.02
C TRP A 203 -8.89 -12.06 -0.07
N TYR A 204 -9.32 -12.53 1.09
CA TYR A 204 -9.85 -11.67 2.13
C TYR A 204 -9.05 -11.88 3.41
N PHE A 205 -8.87 -10.79 4.16
CA PHE A 205 -8.35 -10.85 5.51
C PHE A 205 -9.30 -11.65 6.41
N GLU A 206 -8.73 -12.53 7.23
CA GLU A 206 -9.44 -13.29 8.24
C GLU A 206 -8.68 -13.21 9.56
N TYR A 207 -9.38 -12.91 10.66
CA TYR A 207 -8.83 -13.07 12.00
C TYR A 207 -9.39 -14.33 12.65
N ARG A 208 -8.51 -15.28 12.97
CA ARG A 208 -8.82 -16.54 13.65
C ARG A 208 -8.43 -16.47 15.11
N ALA A 209 -9.42 -16.19 15.96
CA ALA A 209 -9.22 -16.07 17.40
C ALA A 209 -8.72 -17.38 18.05
N ASP A 210 -9.07 -18.55 17.50
CA ASP A 210 -8.63 -19.87 17.97
C ASP A 210 -7.15 -20.18 17.67
N ASP A 211 -6.53 -19.40 16.78
CA ASP A 211 -5.12 -19.50 16.40
C ASP A 211 -4.27 -18.30 16.89
N HIS A 212 -4.89 -17.39 17.63
CA HIS A 212 -4.23 -16.27 18.27
C HIS A 212 -3.63 -16.70 19.62
N ASP A 213 -2.46 -16.15 19.95
CA ASP A 213 -1.84 -16.27 21.27
C ASP A 213 -2.36 -15.16 22.19
N ASP A 214 -3.38 -15.45 23.00
CA ASP A 214 -3.92 -14.53 24.03
C ASP A 214 -3.03 -14.43 25.30
N GLY A 215 -1.81 -14.95 25.26
CA GLY A 215 -0.87 -14.83 26.37
C GLY A 215 -0.43 -13.38 26.57
N GLU A 216 -0.04 -13.04 27.81
CA GLU A 216 0.55 -11.74 28.12
C GLU A 216 1.81 -11.49 27.29
N LYS A 217 1.92 -10.29 26.72
CA LYS A 217 3.01 -9.85 25.85
C LYS A 217 3.66 -8.61 26.42
N THR A 218 4.98 -8.49 26.30
CA THR A 218 5.71 -7.28 26.69
C THR A 218 6.37 -6.65 25.47
N PHE A 219 5.85 -5.52 25.02
CA PHE A 219 6.31 -4.82 23.82
C PHE A 219 6.68 -3.38 24.15
N LEU A 220 7.92 -2.98 23.82
CA LEU A 220 8.47 -1.64 24.06
C LEU A 220 8.26 -1.14 25.51
N GLY A 221 8.44 -2.05 26.48
CA GLY A 221 8.31 -1.77 27.91
C GLY A 221 6.89 -1.67 28.44
N ARG A 222 5.87 -1.97 27.63
CA ARG A 222 4.48 -2.11 28.08
C ARG A 222 4.08 -3.58 28.09
N THR A 223 3.25 -3.96 29.04
CA THR A 223 2.80 -5.36 29.21
C THR A 223 1.27 -5.41 29.16
N GLY A 224 0.73 -6.37 28.44
CA GLY A 224 -0.70 -6.61 28.32
C GLY A 224 -1.01 -7.75 27.37
N ASP A 225 -2.30 -8.05 27.22
CA ASP A 225 -2.79 -8.98 26.20
C ASP A 225 -2.95 -8.21 24.87
N PHE A 226 -1.83 -7.99 24.18
CA PHE A 226 -1.80 -7.22 22.94
C PHE A 226 -2.21 -8.07 21.74
N ASN A 227 -3.04 -7.48 20.88
CA ASN A 227 -3.30 -7.94 19.52
C ASN A 227 -2.52 -7.08 18.51
N GLY A 228 -2.49 -7.47 17.24
CA GLY A 228 -1.73 -6.78 16.18
C GLY A 228 -2.08 -5.30 16.06
N GLU A 229 -3.34 -4.92 16.29
CA GLU A 229 -3.78 -3.52 16.32
C GLU A 229 -3.15 -2.67 17.42
N ASP A 230 -2.80 -3.29 18.55
CA ASP A 230 -2.19 -2.59 19.69
C ASP A 230 -0.69 -2.34 19.46
N ILE A 231 -0.07 -3.14 18.59
CA ILE A 231 1.33 -2.96 18.16
C ILE A 231 1.46 -1.76 17.20
N ILE A 232 0.41 -1.47 16.40
CA ILE A 232 0.35 -0.38 15.39
C ILE A 232 -0.07 0.97 16.00
#